data_AF-A0A8T3YQR4-F1
#
_entry.id   AF-A0A8T3YQR4-F1
#
_cell.length_a   1.000
_cell.length_b   1.000
_cell.length_c   1.000
_cell.angle_alpha   90.00
_cell.angle_beta   90.00
_cell.angle_gamma   90.00
#
_symmetry.space_group_name_H-M   'P 1'
#
loop_
_entity.id
_entity.type
_entity.pdbx_description
1 polymer ?
#
loop_
_entity_poly.entity_id
_entity_poly.type
_entity_poly.pdbx_seq_one_letter_code
_entity_poly.pdbx_strand_id
1 'polypeptide(L)'
;MEKILIIEDNAEEAACAQSELEKAGFKDVKTVTNLSDGLDAMPQYGAVLSDLFFPAGNTQTEQYSQRFLPFYEQFKQIRFPKIGKEDSVLGAIEVCAETFGMTPQEYVDNVLAKLNTPEIVLKKARDVLAGVEDSERYEKFLKIEEGIRDGTNLPLGIIACERAAELGMPAVIVTSTYHHSDAFEPVRDLIKVSYRDILVDEKKDWKGGIELLLR
;
A
#
# COMPACT_ATOMS: atom_id res chain seq x y z
N MET A 1 31.63 13.84 -4.43
CA MET A 1 30.49 13.45 -3.58
C MET A 1 29.26 13.58 -4.44
N GLU A 2 28.54 12.48 -4.64
CA GLU A 2 27.30 12.47 -5.41
C GLU A 2 26.22 13.26 -4.67
N LYS A 3 25.40 14.00 -5.42
CA LYS A 3 24.24 14.68 -4.87
C LYS A 3 23.09 13.69 -4.81
N ILE A 4 22.39 13.61 -3.68
CA ILE A 4 21.28 12.68 -3.49
C ILE A 4 19.95 13.42 -3.46
N LEU A 5 18.99 12.94 -4.25
CA LEU A 5 17.61 13.42 -4.19
C LEU A 5 16.78 12.46 -3.34
N ILE A 6 16.06 12.99 -2.36
CA ILE A 6 15.04 12.29 -1.59
C ILE A 6 13.66 12.76 -2.08
N ILE A 7 12.77 11.82 -2.37
CA ILE A 7 11.36 12.09 -2.68
C ILE A 7 10.52 11.47 -1.56
N GLU A 8 10.05 12.30 -0.65
CA GLU A 8 9.36 11.90 0.58
C GLU A 8 8.46 13.06 1.05
N ASP A 9 7.16 12.81 1.17
CA ASP A 9 6.17 13.82 1.54
C ASP A 9 5.96 13.92 3.06
N ASN A 10 6.33 12.89 3.81
CA ASN A 10 6.33 12.93 5.26
C ASN A 10 7.61 13.59 5.80
N ALA A 11 7.44 14.73 6.49
CA ALA A 11 8.57 15.51 7.01
C ALA A 11 9.43 14.77 8.05
N GLU A 12 8.84 13.89 8.85
CA GLU A 12 9.58 13.11 9.86
C GLU A 12 10.43 12.02 9.20
N GLU A 13 9.86 11.32 8.21
CA GLU A 13 10.59 10.32 7.42
C GLU A 13 11.70 10.97 6.58
N ALA A 14 11.42 12.12 5.98
CA ALA A 14 12.42 12.90 5.26
C ALA A 14 13.60 13.31 6.16
N ALA A 15 13.32 13.76 7.38
CA ALA A 15 14.35 14.12 8.35
C ALA A 15 15.17 12.89 8.77
N CYS A 16 14.54 11.73 8.92
CA CYS A 16 15.24 10.48 9.20
C CYS A 16 16.17 10.09 8.03
N ALA A 17 15.66 10.12 6.80
CA ALA A 17 16.45 9.84 5.59
C ALA A 17 17.66 10.78 5.45
N GLN A 18 17.46 12.09 5.66
CA GLN A 18 18.53 13.08 5.64
C GLN A 18 19.59 12.78 6.71
N SER A 19 19.17 12.50 7.95
CA SER A 19 20.10 12.19 9.04
C SER A 19 20.94 10.94 8.75
N GLU A 20 20.34 9.88 8.19
CA GLU A 20 21.08 8.67 7.82
C GLU A 20 22.05 8.89 6.65
N LEU A 21 21.69 9.72 5.67
CA LEU A 21 22.60 10.12 4.58
C LEU A 21 23.79 10.94 5.10
N GLU A 22 23.55 11.88 6.02
CA GLU A 22 24.62 12.65 6.68
C GLU A 22 25.60 11.74 7.43
N LYS A 23 25.08 10.75 8.17
CA LYS A 23 25.90 9.73 8.84
C LYS A 23 26.71 8.89 7.86
N ALA A 24 26.16 8.60 6.68
CA ALA A 24 26.85 7.92 5.59
C ALA A 24 27.86 8.82 4.84
N GLY A 25 27.96 10.11 5.19
CA GLY A 25 28.93 11.06 4.65
C GLY A 25 28.45 11.87 3.45
N PHE A 26 27.17 11.79 3.08
CA PHE A 26 26.57 12.63 2.06
C PHE A 26 26.28 14.03 2.60
N LYS A 27 26.69 15.06 1.86
CA LYS A 27 26.53 16.48 2.26
C LYS A 27 25.64 17.30 1.35
N ASP A 28 25.42 16.82 0.13
CA ASP A 28 24.59 17.50 -0.87
C ASP A 28 23.33 16.66 -1.08
N VAL A 29 22.33 16.95 -0.25
CA VAL A 29 21.05 16.23 -0.19
C VAL A 29 19.92 17.22 -0.38
N LYS A 30 18.99 16.89 -1.26
CA LYS A 30 17.75 17.66 -1.43
C LYS A 30 16.57 16.75 -1.19
N THR A 31 15.60 17.24 -0.44
CA THR A 31 14.28 16.62 -0.34
C THR A 31 13.25 17.42 -1.13
N VAL A 32 12.38 16.69 -1.81
CA VAL A 32 11.14 17.16 -2.40
C VAL A 32 9.99 16.26 -1.96
N THR A 33 8.76 16.75 -2.02
CA THR A 33 7.59 16.10 -1.40
C THR A 33 6.59 15.56 -2.42
N ASN A 34 6.88 15.62 -3.72
CA ASN A 34 5.95 15.19 -4.76
C ASN A 34 6.67 14.79 -6.04
N LEU A 35 5.94 14.12 -6.94
CA LEU A 35 6.48 13.62 -8.19
C LEU A 35 6.96 14.74 -9.12
N SER A 36 6.17 15.80 -9.30
CA SER A 36 6.50 16.92 -10.19
C SER A 36 7.87 17.51 -9.84
N ASP A 37 8.07 17.88 -8.58
CA ASP A 37 9.33 18.46 -8.10
C ASP A 37 10.48 17.45 -8.17
N GLY A 38 10.20 16.17 -7.94
CA GLY A 38 11.15 15.08 -8.08
C GLY A 38 11.69 14.95 -9.48
N LEU A 39 10.80 14.89 -10.48
CA LEU A 39 11.18 14.75 -11.89
C LEU A 39 11.95 15.97 -12.39
N ASP A 40 11.56 17.18 -11.99
CA ASP A 40 12.23 18.42 -12.36
C ASP A 40 13.64 18.54 -11.76
N ALA A 41 13.80 18.11 -10.50
CA ALA A 41 15.08 18.16 -9.79
C ALA A 41 16.05 17.06 -10.26
N MET A 42 15.55 15.87 -10.59
CA MET A 42 16.32 14.64 -10.81
C MET A 42 17.58 14.78 -11.68
N PRO A 43 17.56 15.50 -12.83
CA PRO A 43 18.74 15.62 -13.69
C PRO A 43 19.97 16.29 -13.04
N GLN A 44 19.81 16.92 -11.88
CA GLN A 44 20.89 17.59 -11.15
C GLN A 44 21.55 16.69 -10.10
N TYR A 45 21.04 15.48 -9.90
CA TYR A 45 21.48 14.56 -8.84
C TYR A 45 22.14 13.31 -9.43
N GLY A 46 22.92 12.61 -8.59
CA GLY A 46 23.60 11.38 -8.97
C GLY A 46 22.79 10.13 -8.65
N ALA A 47 21.90 10.19 -7.65
CA ALA A 47 21.08 9.07 -7.21
C ALA A 47 19.78 9.52 -6.53
N VAL A 48 18.81 8.61 -6.42
CA VAL A 48 17.46 8.85 -5.88
C VAL A 48 17.14 7.88 -4.75
N LEU A 49 16.62 8.42 -3.64
CA LEU A 49 15.91 7.68 -2.60
C LEU A 49 14.44 8.14 -2.62
N SER A 50 13.51 7.20 -2.71
CA SER A 50 12.11 7.54 -2.89
C SER A 50 11.24 6.76 -1.92
N ASP A 51 10.23 7.39 -1.34
CA ASP A 51 9.07 6.65 -0.88
C ASP A 51 8.40 5.96 -2.08
N LEU A 52 7.59 4.96 -1.82
CA LEU A 52 6.72 4.35 -2.81
C LEU A 52 5.49 5.23 -3.08
N PHE A 53 4.86 5.75 -2.04
CA PHE A 53 3.57 6.45 -2.13
C PHE A 53 3.72 7.90 -1.68
N PHE A 54 3.40 8.84 -2.56
CA PHE A 54 3.48 10.27 -2.28
C PHE A 54 2.64 11.03 -3.34
N PRO A 55 2.26 12.29 -3.11
CA PRO A 55 1.42 13.04 -4.04
C PRO A 55 2.13 13.38 -5.36
N ALA A 56 1.35 13.56 -6.44
CA ALA A 56 1.89 13.90 -7.75
C ALA A 56 2.32 15.37 -7.91
N GLY A 57 1.87 16.26 -7.02
CA GLY A 57 2.09 17.70 -7.12
C GLY A 57 1.26 18.30 -8.27
N ASN A 58 1.90 19.08 -9.15
CA ASN A 58 1.24 19.70 -10.31
C ASN A 58 1.02 18.74 -11.50
N THR A 59 1.43 17.48 -11.37
CA THR A 59 1.28 16.49 -12.44
C THR A 59 -0.13 15.89 -12.43
N GLN A 60 -0.75 15.78 -13.61
CA GLN A 60 -2.02 15.08 -13.78
C GLN A 60 -1.90 13.60 -13.37
N THR A 61 -2.83 13.13 -12.55
CA THR A 61 -2.78 11.81 -11.90
C THR A 61 -3.52 10.74 -12.70
N GLU A 62 -4.41 11.12 -13.63
CA GLU A 62 -5.32 10.22 -14.33
C GLU A 62 -4.58 9.09 -15.04
N GLN A 63 -3.46 9.40 -15.70
CA GLN A 63 -2.64 8.40 -16.39
C GLN A 63 -2.01 7.38 -15.42
N TYR A 64 -1.63 7.82 -14.22
CA TYR A 64 -1.03 6.95 -13.20
C TYR A 64 -2.09 6.09 -12.54
N SER A 65 -3.26 6.66 -12.23
CA SER A 65 -4.42 5.91 -11.75
C SER A 65 -4.82 4.82 -12.75
N GLN A 66 -4.92 5.15 -14.04
CA GLN A 66 -5.21 4.17 -15.10
C GLN A 66 -4.15 3.06 -15.19
N ARG A 67 -2.89 3.39 -14.92
CA ARG A 67 -1.79 2.42 -14.92
C ARG A 67 -1.85 1.46 -13.73
N PHE A 68 -2.06 1.97 -12.52
CA PHE A 68 -1.93 1.16 -11.29
C PHE A 68 -3.23 0.47 -10.88
N LEU A 69 -4.40 1.09 -11.11
CA LEU A 69 -5.69 0.57 -10.66
C LEU A 69 -5.96 -0.89 -11.08
N PRO A 70 -5.65 -1.35 -12.30
CA PRO A 70 -5.88 -2.74 -12.70
C PRO A 70 -5.17 -3.76 -11.79
N PHE A 71 -3.99 -3.43 -11.25
CA PHE A 71 -3.23 -4.31 -10.36
C PHE A 71 -3.93 -4.45 -9.00
N TYR A 72 -4.48 -3.36 -8.46
CA TYR A 72 -5.24 -3.39 -7.22
C TYR A 72 -6.57 -4.12 -7.39
N GLU A 73 -7.27 -3.93 -8.52
CA GLU A 73 -8.51 -4.65 -8.82
C GLU A 73 -8.28 -6.16 -8.96
N GLN A 74 -7.20 -6.56 -9.63
CA GLN A 74 -6.81 -7.97 -9.73
C GLN A 74 -6.41 -8.55 -8.37
N PHE A 75 -5.57 -7.85 -7.61
CA PHE A 75 -5.15 -8.29 -6.29
C PHE A 75 -6.36 -8.44 -5.35
N LYS A 76 -7.32 -7.52 -5.39
CA LYS A 76 -8.57 -7.61 -4.63
C LYS A 76 -9.32 -8.92 -4.91
N GLN A 77 -9.45 -9.31 -6.17
CA GLN A 77 -10.16 -10.54 -6.56
C GLN A 77 -9.47 -11.81 -6.06
N ILE A 78 -8.13 -11.81 -6.00
CA ILE A 78 -7.33 -12.94 -5.51
C ILE A 78 -7.36 -12.99 -3.99
N ARG A 79 -7.18 -11.83 -3.34
CA ARG A 79 -7.01 -11.72 -1.89
C ARG A 79 -8.33 -11.81 -1.14
N PHE A 80 -9.40 -11.30 -1.74
CA PHE A 80 -10.74 -11.26 -1.18
C PHE A 80 -11.72 -11.90 -2.17
N PRO A 81 -11.60 -13.23 -2.40
CA PRO A 81 -12.51 -13.91 -3.28
C PRO A 81 -13.94 -13.76 -2.76
N LYS A 82 -14.90 -13.53 -3.66
CA LYS A 82 -16.31 -13.50 -3.28
C LYS A 82 -16.68 -14.85 -2.70
N ILE A 83 -17.26 -14.83 -1.50
CA ILE A 83 -17.79 -16.04 -0.89
C ILE A 83 -19.02 -16.47 -1.69
N GLY A 84 -18.89 -17.63 -2.33
CA GLY A 84 -19.94 -18.23 -3.15
C GLY A 84 -20.92 -19.04 -2.32
N LYS A 85 -22.02 -19.47 -2.97
CA LYS A 85 -23.04 -20.34 -2.36
C LYS A 85 -22.53 -21.70 -1.88
N GLU A 86 -21.33 -22.09 -2.27
CA GLU A 86 -20.70 -23.35 -1.86
C GLU A 86 -20.00 -23.24 -0.49
N ASP A 87 -19.94 -22.04 0.10
CA ASP A 87 -19.38 -21.85 1.43
C ASP A 87 -20.24 -22.54 2.50
N SER A 88 -19.62 -23.45 3.25
CA SER A 88 -20.29 -24.25 4.27
C SER A 88 -20.89 -23.44 5.42
N VAL A 89 -20.30 -22.28 5.76
CA VAL A 89 -20.81 -21.39 6.80
C VAL A 89 -22.02 -20.62 6.25
N LEU A 90 -21.95 -20.13 5.01
CA LEU A 90 -23.07 -19.48 4.35
C LEU A 90 -24.26 -20.43 4.26
N GLY A 91 -24.03 -21.65 3.77
CA GLY A 91 -25.07 -22.67 3.65
C GLY A 91 -25.68 -23.04 5.02
N ALA A 92 -24.87 -23.14 6.08
CA ALA A 92 -25.39 -23.40 7.42
C ALA A 92 -26.26 -22.25 7.95
N ILE A 93 -25.86 -20.99 7.71
CA ILE A 93 -26.65 -19.82 8.08
C ILE A 93 -27.97 -19.78 7.29
N GLU A 94 -27.94 -20.04 5.99
CA GLU A 94 -29.12 -20.06 5.12
C GLU A 94 -30.13 -21.11 5.58
N VAL A 95 -29.69 -22.35 5.84
CA VAL A 95 -30.55 -23.45 6.32
C VAL A 95 -31.17 -23.11 7.69
N CYS A 96 -30.38 -22.55 8.61
CA CYS A 96 -30.89 -22.14 9.91
C CYS A 96 -31.91 -21.00 9.76
N ALA A 97 -31.60 -19.95 9.00
CA ALA A 97 -32.48 -18.82 8.79
C ALA A 97 -33.83 -19.24 8.18
N GLU A 98 -33.80 -20.13 7.17
CA GLU A 98 -34.99 -20.74 6.58
C GLU A 98 -35.81 -21.50 7.63
N THR A 99 -35.16 -22.30 8.49
CA THR A 99 -35.80 -23.06 9.56
C THR A 99 -36.54 -22.15 10.56
N PHE A 100 -36.01 -20.95 10.82
CA PHE A 100 -36.62 -19.97 11.72
C PHE A 100 -37.57 -18.98 11.02
N GLY A 101 -37.75 -19.08 9.69
CA GLY A 101 -38.55 -18.14 8.92
C GLY A 101 -38.01 -16.71 8.94
N MET A 102 -36.69 -16.56 9.01
CA MET A 102 -35.96 -15.30 9.09
C MET A 102 -35.06 -15.12 7.88
N THR A 103 -34.62 -13.89 7.62
CA THR A 103 -33.49 -13.68 6.71
C THR A 103 -32.17 -14.15 7.33
N PRO A 104 -31.17 -14.54 6.53
CA PRO A 104 -29.83 -14.88 7.03
C PRO A 104 -29.22 -13.82 7.96
N GLN A 105 -29.40 -12.55 7.61
CA GLN A 105 -28.94 -11.41 8.44
C GLN A 105 -29.66 -11.36 9.79
N GLU A 106 -30.99 -11.46 9.80
CA GLU A 106 -31.77 -11.47 11.04
C GLU A 106 -31.42 -12.67 11.92
N TYR A 107 -31.16 -13.83 11.33
CA TYR A 107 -30.74 -15.01 12.09
C TYR A 107 -29.40 -14.76 12.80
N VAL A 108 -28.40 -14.21 12.09
CA VAL A 108 -27.09 -13.90 12.68
C VAL A 108 -27.22 -12.85 13.79
N ASP A 109 -27.93 -11.75 13.55
CA ASP A 109 -27.99 -10.63 14.51
C ASP A 109 -28.94 -10.88 15.68
N ASN A 110 -30.01 -11.66 15.49
CA ASN A 110 -31.05 -11.84 16.52
C ASN A 110 -31.02 -13.19 17.21
N VAL A 111 -30.44 -14.22 16.60
CA VAL A 111 -30.36 -15.58 17.17
C VAL A 111 -28.91 -15.89 17.52
N LEU A 112 -28.02 -15.93 16.54
CA LEU A 112 -26.64 -16.34 16.74
C LEU A 112 -25.92 -15.43 17.75
N ALA A 113 -26.10 -14.11 17.66
CA ALA A 113 -25.52 -13.15 18.60
C ALA A 113 -26.00 -13.32 20.06
N LYS A 114 -27.19 -13.91 20.27
CA LYS A 114 -27.78 -14.08 21.61
C LYS A 114 -27.42 -15.43 22.25
N LEU A 115 -26.78 -16.34 21.53
CA LEU A 115 -26.42 -17.68 22.01
C LEU A 115 -25.06 -17.74 22.74
N ASN A 116 -24.56 -16.60 23.27
CA ASN A 116 -23.19 -16.49 23.79
C ASN A 116 -22.14 -16.98 22.78
N THR A 117 -22.40 -16.80 21.49
CA THR A 117 -21.49 -17.20 20.42
C THR A 117 -20.20 -16.39 20.52
N PRO A 118 -19.01 -17.02 20.41
CA PRO A 118 -17.75 -16.29 20.42
C PRO A 118 -17.70 -15.21 19.32
N GLU A 119 -17.14 -14.04 19.62
CA GLU A 119 -17.10 -12.90 18.67
C GLU A 119 -16.43 -13.26 17.35
N ILE A 120 -15.39 -14.12 17.38
CA ILE A 120 -14.72 -14.60 16.16
C ILE A 120 -15.67 -15.38 15.23
N VAL A 121 -16.63 -16.11 15.79
CA VAL A 121 -17.63 -16.86 15.02
C VAL A 121 -18.72 -15.92 14.50
N LEU A 122 -19.13 -14.93 15.29
CA LEU A 122 -20.08 -13.88 14.84
C LEU A 122 -19.49 -13.03 13.72
N LYS A 123 -18.23 -12.62 13.85
CA LYS A 123 -17.49 -11.92 12.79
C LYS A 123 -17.47 -12.76 11.53
N LYS A 124 -17.06 -14.04 11.61
CA LYS A 124 -17.03 -14.92 10.45
C LYS A 124 -18.41 -15.10 9.80
N ALA A 125 -19.48 -15.22 10.58
CA ALA A 125 -20.84 -15.32 10.05
C ALA A 125 -21.26 -14.04 9.30
N ARG A 126 -20.95 -12.86 9.83
CA ARG A 126 -21.22 -11.57 9.17
C ARG A 126 -20.37 -11.36 7.92
N ASP A 127 -19.09 -11.69 7.99
CA ASP A 127 -18.12 -11.65 6.89
C ASP A 127 -18.62 -12.50 5.72
N VAL A 128 -19.02 -13.75 6.00
CA VAL A 128 -19.59 -14.67 5.03
C VAL A 128 -20.88 -14.15 4.40
N LEU A 129 -21.79 -13.54 5.18
CA LEU A 129 -23.02 -12.92 4.66
C LEU A 129 -22.74 -11.70 3.77
N ALA A 130 -21.72 -10.91 4.11
CA ALA A 130 -21.25 -9.80 3.29
C ALA A 130 -20.51 -10.27 2.03
N GLY A 131 -20.23 -11.57 1.91
CA GLY A 131 -19.52 -12.16 0.79
C GLY A 131 -18.00 -11.95 0.84
N VAL A 132 -17.43 -11.66 2.00
CA VAL A 132 -16.03 -11.25 2.20
C VAL A 132 -15.40 -12.07 3.32
N GLU A 133 -14.23 -12.69 3.12
CA GLU A 133 -13.60 -13.56 4.14
C GLU A 133 -13.00 -12.80 5.34
N ASP A 134 -12.69 -11.52 5.16
CA ASP A 134 -12.20 -10.62 6.21
C ASP A 134 -12.62 -9.17 5.93
N SER A 135 -13.79 -8.78 6.44
CA SER A 135 -14.40 -7.47 6.16
C SER A 135 -13.51 -6.30 6.56
N GLU A 136 -12.85 -6.36 7.71
CA GLU A 136 -11.97 -5.29 8.20
C GLU A 136 -10.77 -5.07 7.27
N ARG A 137 -10.12 -6.15 6.81
CA ARG A 137 -9.02 -6.04 5.85
C ARG A 137 -9.50 -5.59 4.49
N TYR A 138 -10.66 -6.07 4.06
CA TYR A 138 -11.28 -5.64 2.81
C TYR A 138 -11.62 -4.15 2.82
N GLU A 139 -12.21 -3.63 3.89
CA GLU A 139 -12.49 -2.19 4.05
C GLU A 139 -11.21 -1.35 4.02
N LYS A 140 -10.14 -1.79 4.70
CA LYS A 140 -8.83 -1.11 4.62
C LYS A 140 -8.30 -1.12 3.19
N PHE A 141 -8.40 -2.24 2.48
CA PHE A 141 -7.98 -2.35 1.10
C PHE A 141 -8.80 -1.45 0.16
N LEU A 142 -10.13 -1.38 0.35
CA LEU A 142 -10.99 -0.50 -0.46
C LEU A 142 -10.60 0.97 -0.36
N LYS A 143 -10.19 1.44 0.82
CA LYS A 143 -9.68 2.80 1.00
C LYS A 143 -8.40 3.05 0.21
N ILE A 144 -7.51 2.05 0.16
CA ILE A 144 -6.29 2.12 -0.67
C ILE A 144 -6.69 2.20 -2.14
N GLU A 145 -7.53 1.29 -2.63
CA GLU A 145 -7.99 1.27 -4.02
C GLU A 145 -8.70 2.57 -4.42
N GLU A 146 -9.52 3.14 -3.54
CA GLU A 146 -10.16 4.45 -3.74
C GLU A 146 -9.11 5.56 -3.91
N GLY A 147 -8.07 5.57 -3.06
CA GLY A 147 -6.94 6.49 -3.18
C GLY A 147 -6.12 6.32 -4.48
N ILE A 148 -6.06 5.09 -5.03
CA ILE A 148 -5.48 4.86 -6.37
C ILE A 148 -6.40 5.44 -7.45
N ARG A 149 -7.70 5.20 -7.31
CA ARG A 149 -8.73 5.60 -8.29
C ARG A 149 -8.87 7.10 -8.41
N ASP A 150 -8.81 7.83 -7.30
CA ASP A 150 -8.90 9.30 -7.27
C ASP A 150 -7.53 10.00 -7.41
N GLY A 151 -6.43 9.23 -7.35
CA GLY A 151 -5.08 9.70 -7.54
C GLY A 151 -4.43 10.32 -6.31
N THR A 152 -5.02 10.19 -5.13
CA THR A 152 -4.50 10.74 -3.87
C THR A 152 -3.42 9.90 -3.22
N ASN A 153 -3.37 8.58 -3.48
CA ASN A 153 -2.42 7.65 -2.85
C ASN A 153 -1.72 6.75 -3.86
N LEU A 154 -1.05 7.34 -4.85
CA LEU A 154 -0.44 6.61 -5.95
C LEU A 154 0.98 6.10 -5.62
N PRO A 155 1.39 4.91 -6.11
CA PRO A 155 2.74 4.37 -5.93
C PRO A 155 3.76 5.04 -6.87
N LEU A 156 3.88 6.36 -6.78
CA LEU A 156 4.66 7.21 -7.69
C LEU A 156 6.17 7.01 -7.57
N GLY A 157 6.66 6.34 -6.53
CA GLY A 157 8.06 5.94 -6.41
C GLY A 157 8.51 5.03 -7.54
N ILE A 158 7.60 4.23 -8.10
CA ILE A 158 7.87 3.43 -9.31
C ILE A 158 8.20 4.36 -10.49
N ILE A 159 7.42 5.42 -10.68
CA ILE A 159 7.60 6.39 -11.78
C ILE A 159 8.91 7.15 -11.61
N ALA A 160 9.21 7.60 -10.38
CA ALA A 160 10.47 8.27 -10.08
C ALA A 160 11.68 7.37 -10.37
N CYS A 161 11.61 6.09 -10.02
CA CYS A 161 12.69 5.14 -10.26
C CYS A 161 12.85 4.75 -11.74
N GLU A 162 11.75 4.66 -12.49
CA GLU A 162 11.81 4.51 -13.95
C GLU A 162 12.53 5.68 -14.60
N ARG A 163 12.21 6.91 -14.17
CA ARG A 163 12.92 8.10 -14.66
C ARG A 163 14.40 8.09 -14.28
N ALA A 164 14.73 7.69 -13.06
CA ALA A 164 16.13 7.56 -12.64
C ALA A 164 16.88 6.54 -13.51
N ALA A 165 16.24 5.40 -13.83
CA ALA A 165 16.83 4.39 -14.71
C ALA A 165 17.07 4.92 -16.14
N GLU A 166 16.14 5.70 -16.71
CA GLU A 166 16.33 6.38 -18.01
C GLU A 166 17.54 7.32 -18.02
N LEU A 167 17.84 7.94 -16.87
CA LEU A 167 18.98 8.84 -16.67
C LEU A 167 20.27 8.09 -16.29
N GLY A 168 20.23 6.76 -16.15
CA GLY A 168 21.38 5.96 -15.71
C GLY A 168 21.76 6.20 -14.25
N MET A 169 20.81 6.64 -13.42
CA MET A 169 21.00 6.97 -12.00
C MET A 169 20.61 5.78 -11.10
N PRO A 170 21.43 5.43 -10.09
CA PRO A 170 21.01 4.52 -9.04
C PRO A 170 19.78 5.05 -8.29
N ALA A 171 18.82 4.17 -8.02
CA ALA A 171 17.62 4.51 -7.28
C ALA A 171 17.22 3.37 -6.33
N VAL A 172 16.69 3.74 -5.16
CA VAL A 172 16.13 2.81 -4.18
C VAL A 172 14.79 3.32 -3.66
N ILE A 173 13.83 2.42 -3.53
CA ILE A 173 12.54 2.69 -2.88
C ILE A 173 12.61 2.25 -1.41
N VAL A 174 12.15 3.09 -0.48
CA VAL A 174 12.02 2.76 0.95
C VAL A 174 10.59 3.07 1.39
N THR A 175 9.82 2.08 1.83
CA THR A 175 8.37 2.22 2.07
C THR A 175 7.94 2.06 3.54
N SER A 176 6.72 2.53 3.87
CA SER A 176 6.25 2.89 5.22
C SER A 176 5.31 1.89 5.90
N THR A 177 5.19 2.05 7.24
CA THR A 177 4.22 1.39 8.13
C THR A 177 2.82 1.31 7.55
N TYR A 178 2.36 2.43 7.00
CA TYR A 178 1.01 2.63 6.48
C TYR A 178 0.75 1.84 5.19
N HIS A 179 1.80 1.54 4.42
CA HIS A 179 1.69 0.91 3.10
C HIS A 179 2.20 -0.52 3.01
N HIS A 180 2.80 -1.07 4.08
CA HIS A 180 3.23 -2.46 4.07
C HIS A 180 2.06 -3.40 3.75
N SER A 181 2.40 -4.47 3.03
CA SER A 181 1.49 -5.55 2.65
C SER A 181 0.38 -5.09 1.71
N ASP A 182 -0.76 -4.62 2.21
CA ASP A 182 -1.98 -4.52 1.41
C ASP A 182 -1.91 -3.41 0.33
N ALA A 183 -1.16 -2.31 0.56
CA ALA A 183 -0.95 -1.28 -0.45
C ALA A 183 0.22 -1.61 -1.39
N PHE A 184 1.29 -2.19 -0.87
CA PHE A 184 2.51 -2.50 -1.61
C PHE A 184 2.41 -3.76 -2.49
N GLU A 185 1.87 -4.86 -1.96
CA GLU A 185 1.82 -6.17 -2.63
C GLU A 185 1.26 -6.12 -4.06
N PRO A 186 0.17 -5.38 -4.36
CA PRO A 186 -0.39 -5.31 -5.71
C PRO A 186 0.61 -4.83 -6.78
N VAL A 187 1.58 -3.99 -6.39
CA VAL A 187 2.53 -3.35 -7.31
C VAL A 187 3.97 -3.81 -7.10
N ARG A 188 4.21 -4.75 -6.18
CA ARG A 188 5.55 -5.23 -5.84
C ARG A 188 6.35 -5.68 -7.05
N ASP A 189 5.74 -6.45 -7.94
CA ASP A 189 6.41 -6.99 -9.13
C ASP A 189 6.70 -5.93 -10.21
N LEU A 190 6.14 -4.73 -10.07
CA LEU A 190 6.44 -3.59 -10.95
C LEU A 190 7.74 -2.90 -10.57
N ILE A 191 8.20 -3.03 -9.33
CA ILE A 191 9.47 -2.42 -8.90
C ILE A 191 10.64 -3.15 -9.56
N LYS A 192 11.39 -2.42 -10.40
CA LYS A 192 12.57 -2.92 -11.11
C LYS A 192 13.91 -2.47 -10.51
N VAL A 193 13.85 -1.75 -9.40
CA VAL A 193 15.03 -1.29 -8.64
C VAL A 193 15.11 -2.02 -7.31
N SER A 194 16.24 -1.87 -6.62
CA SER A 194 16.35 -2.30 -5.22
C SER A 194 15.32 -1.56 -4.36
N TYR A 195 14.69 -2.25 -3.42
CA TYR A 195 13.75 -1.64 -2.48
C TYR A 195 13.94 -2.19 -1.07
N ARG A 196 13.54 -1.38 -0.08
CA ARG A 196 13.56 -1.71 1.34
C ARG A 196 12.14 -1.58 1.91
N ASP A 197 11.57 -2.74 2.20
CA ASP A 197 10.23 -2.91 2.77
C ASP A 197 10.35 -3.51 4.18
N ILE A 198 11.11 -2.84 5.04
CA ILE A 198 11.41 -3.30 6.41
C ILE A 198 11.25 -2.13 7.36
N LEU A 199 10.64 -2.41 8.50
CA LEU A 199 10.52 -1.50 9.62
C LEU A 199 11.56 -1.78 10.70
N VAL A 200 12.12 -0.72 11.27
CA VAL A 200 12.96 -0.75 12.47
C VAL A 200 12.36 0.26 13.44
N ASP A 201 11.98 -0.20 14.63
CA ASP A 201 11.31 0.63 15.66
C ASP A 201 10.08 1.38 15.11
N GLU A 202 9.24 0.67 14.35
CA GLU A 202 8.03 1.19 13.69
C GLU A 202 8.28 2.32 12.67
N LYS A 203 9.51 2.49 12.20
CA LYS A 203 9.89 3.45 11.16
C LYS A 203 10.51 2.78 9.96
N LYS A 204 10.50 3.47 8.81
CA LYS A 204 11.19 3.02 7.60
C LYS A 204 12.67 2.78 7.86
N ASP A 205 13.19 1.66 7.37
CA ASP A 205 14.63 1.40 7.42
C ASP A 205 15.40 2.15 6.33
N TRP A 206 15.50 3.48 6.48
CA TRP A 206 16.25 4.35 5.58
C TRP A 206 17.73 3.96 5.48
N LYS A 207 18.32 3.56 6.61
CA LYS A 207 19.71 3.09 6.65
C LYS A 207 19.89 1.89 5.72
N GLY A 208 19.05 0.87 5.83
CA GLY A 208 19.07 -0.28 4.93
C GLY A 208 18.82 0.09 3.47
N GLY A 209 17.99 1.10 3.20
CA GLY A 209 17.79 1.65 1.86
C GLY A 209 19.07 2.31 1.28
N ILE A 210 19.76 3.12 2.08
CA ILE A 210 21.03 3.75 1.69
C ILE A 210 22.11 2.70 1.45
N GLU A 211 22.19 1.67 2.29
CA GLU A 211 23.11 0.54 2.09
C GLU A 211 22.85 -0.23 0.79
N LEU A 212 21.59 -0.29 0.33
CA LEU A 212 21.26 -0.88 -0.98
C LEU A 212 21.66 0.05 -2.14
N LEU A 213 21.55 1.36 -1.96
CA LEU A 213 21.91 2.36 -2.97
C LEU A 213 23.42 2.36 -3.26
N LEU A 214 24.23 2.06 -2.25
CA LEU A 214 25.69 2.10 -2.31
C LEU A 214 26.35 0.84 -2.91
N ARG A 215 25.58 -0.18 -3.27
CA ARG A 215 26.07 -1.45 -3.82
C ARG A 215 26.16 -1.42 -5.34
#